data_AF-A0AAV2RAH2-F1
#
_entry.id   AF-A0AAV2RAH2-F1
#
_cell.length_a   1.000
_cell.length_b   1.000
_cell.length_c   1.000
_cell.angle_alpha   90.00
_cell.angle_beta   90.00
_cell.angle_gamma   90.00
#
_symmetry.space_group_name_H-M   'P 1'
#
loop_
_entity.id
_entity.type
_entity.pdbx_description
1 polymer ?
#
loop_
_entity_poly.entity_id
_entity_poly.type
_entity_poly.pdbx_seq_one_letter_code
_entity_poly.pdbx_strand_id
1 'polypeptide(L)'
;QAGMPYDFGYGVEDEYRGVNFGANEESDGNVVRGSYTVQLPDGRTQIVTYEADHVNGYRANVEYIGEAHFPHESGPAVTFKPETGYQSPQPSYQPPQPSYQPPQPSYQPPQSSGGYQ
;
A
#
# COMPACT_ATOMS: atom_id res chain seq x y z
N GLN A 1 -12.39 4.86 18.23
CA GLN A 1 -13.57 5.27 17.43
C GLN A 1 -13.40 4.63 16.07
N ALA A 2 -14.40 3.90 15.58
CA ALA A 2 -14.34 3.34 14.23
C ALA A 2 -14.33 4.47 13.19
N GLY A 3 -13.47 4.35 12.18
CA GLY A 3 -13.43 5.23 11.02
C GLY A 3 -14.65 5.05 10.10
N MET A 4 -14.72 5.84 9.03
CA MET A 4 -15.72 5.62 7.98
C MET A 4 -15.24 4.51 7.04
N PRO A 5 -16.11 3.55 6.68
CA PRO A 5 -15.80 2.54 5.68
C PRO A 5 -15.46 3.14 4.31
N TYR A 6 -14.59 2.45 3.57
CA TYR A 6 -14.23 2.81 2.19
C TYR A 6 -13.82 1.56 1.40
N ASP A 7 -13.79 1.70 0.08
CA ASP A 7 -13.28 0.72 -0.87
C ASP A 7 -12.73 1.48 -2.08
N PHE A 8 -11.50 1.17 -2.48
CA PHE A 8 -10.92 1.69 -3.71
C PHE A 8 -9.98 0.67 -4.36
N GLY A 9 -9.77 0.85 -5.66
CA GLY A 9 -8.73 0.13 -6.38
C GLY A 9 -8.31 0.85 -7.65
N TYR A 10 -7.10 0.55 -8.11
CA TYR A 10 -6.55 1.03 -9.38
C TYR A 10 -5.59 0.00 -9.98
N GLY A 11 -5.34 0.13 -11.28
CA GLY A 11 -4.39 -0.71 -12.01
C GLY A 11 -3.84 0.02 -13.22
N VAL A 12 -2.59 -0.30 -13.55
CA VAL A 12 -1.88 0.15 -14.74
C VAL A 12 -1.29 -1.06 -15.43
N GLU A 13 -1.64 -1.22 -16.71
CA GLU A 13 -1.09 -2.24 -17.58
C GLU A 13 -0.62 -1.57 -18.87
N ASP A 14 0.69 -1.65 -19.11
CA ASP A 14 1.35 -1.15 -20.31
C ASP A 14 2.37 -2.18 -20.77
N GLU A 15 1.92 -3.04 -21.70
CA GLU A 15 2.72 -4.12 -22.27
C GLU A 15 3.96 -3.58 -23.02
N TYR A 16 3.84 -2.43 -23.69
CA TYR A 16 4.95 -1.83 -24.43
C TYR A 16 6.08 -1.38 -23.50
N ARG A 17 5.73 -0.83 -22.33
CA ARG A 17 6.71 -0.42 -21.31
C ARG A 17 7.09 -1.54 -20.34
N GLY A 18 6.45 -2.70 -20.42
CA GLY A 18 6.62 -3.79 -19.46
C GLY A 18 6.17 -3.44 -18.05
N VAL A 19 5.21 -2.51 -17.92
CA VAL A 19 4.72 -2.00 -16.63
C VAL A 19 3.38 -2.66 -16.33
N ASN A 20 3.31 -3.41 -15.24
CA ASN A 20 2.05 -3.95 -14.73
C ASN A 20 2.05 -3.83 -13.20
N PHE A 21 1.15 -3.01 -12.66
CA PHE A 21 0.94 -2.89 -11.23
C PHE A 21 -0.50 -2.49 -10.91
N GLY A 22 -0.97 -2.83 -9.72
CA GLY A 22 -2.28 -2.44 -9.25
C GLY A 22 -2.40 -2.58 -7.73
N ALA A 23 -3.45 -1.98 -7.18
CA ALA A 23 -3.77 -2.11 -5.77
C ALA A 23 -5.28 -2.04 -5.55
N ASN A 24 -5.75 -2.71 -4.50
CA ASN A 24 -7.10 -2.63 -3.98
C ASN A 24 -7.04 -2.60 -2.46
N GLU A 25 -7.88 -1.79 -1.83
CA GLU A 25 -7.97 -1.69 -0.39
C GLU A 25 -9.40 -1.34 0.04
N GLU A 26 -9.85 -2.01 1.07
CA GLU A 26 -11.13 -1.75 1.73
C GLU A 26 -10.93 -1.58 3.24
N SER A 27 -11.84 -0.83 3.86
CA SER A 27 -11.96 -0.77 5.31
C SER A 27 -13.41 -0.82 5.74
N ASP A 28 -13.69 -1.57 6.80
CA ASP A 28 -14.97 -1.56 7.52
C ASP A 28 -15.03 -0.47 8.62
N GLY A 29 -14.01 0.39 8.70
CA GLY A 29 -13.82 1.39 9.74
C GLY A 29 -13.06 0.90 10.98
N ASN A 30 -12.81 -0.40 11.12
CA ASN A 30 -12.00 -0.97 12.21
C ASN A 30 -10.79 -1.74 11.69
N VAL A 31 -10.96 -2.43 10.57
CA VAL A 31 -9.92 -3.21 9.90
C VAL A 31 -9.75 -2.68 8.48
N VAL A 32 -8.50 -2.61 8.03
CA VAL A 32 -8.13 -2.34 6.64
C VAL A 32 -7.61 -3.63 6.03
N ARG A 33 -8.08 -4.00 4.84
CA ARG A 33 -7.59 -5.14 4.07
C ARG A 33 -7.27 -4.69 2.66
N GLY A 34 -6.16 -5.14 2.12
CA GLY A 34 -5.81 -4.80 0.75
C GLY A 34 -4.80 -5.74 0.15
N SER A 35 -4.60 -5.57 -1.15
CA SER A 35 -3.50 -6.19 -1.88
C SER A 35 -2.95 -5.27 -2.94
N TYR A 36 -1.67 -5.40 -3.24
CA TYR A 36 -1.06 -4.79 -4.41
C TYR A 36 -0.19 -5.76 -5.18
N THR A 37 -0.04 -5.50 -6.47
CA THR A 37 0.78 -6.29 -7.39
C THR A 37 1.78 -5.40 -8.11
N VAL A 38 3.00 -5.90 -8.32
CA VAL A 38 4.06 -5.21 -9.07
C VAL A 38 4.83 -6.22 -9.90
N GLN A 39 4.96 -5.98 -11.20
CA GLN A 39 5.89 -6.69 -12.06
C GLN A 39 7.33 -6.23 -11.79
N LEU A 40 8.20 -7.15 -11.38
CA LEU A 40 9.59 -6.88 -11.07
C LEU A 40 10.49 -7.02 -12.31
N PRO A 41 11.64 -6.30 -12.34
CA PRO A 41 12.60 -6.38 -13.44
C PRO A 41 13.23 -7.77 -13.63
N ASP A 42 13.20 -8.63 -12.60
CA ASP A 42 13.71 -10.00 -12.67
C ASP A 42 12.71 -10.99 -13.31
N GLY A 43 11.57 -10.50 -13.79
CA GLY A 43 10.53 -11.31 -14.44
C GLY A 43 9.46 -11.83 -13.47
N ARG A 44 9.63 -11.70 -12.15
CA ARG A 44 8.62 -12.13 -11.18
C ARG A 44 7.54 -11.07 -10.98
N THR A 45 6.34 -11.52 -10.63
CA THR A 45 5.29 -10.64 -10.08
C THR A 45 5.31 -10.76 -8.56
N GLN A 46 5.49 -9.63 -7.88
CA GLN A 46 5.30 -9.54 -6.44
C GLN A 46 3.81 -9.29 -6.15
N ILE A 47 3.25 -10.06 -5.22
CA ILE A 47 1.91 -9.87 -4.70
C ILE A 47 2.03 -9.66 -3.19
N VAL A 48 1.46 -8.58 -2.68
CA VAL A 48 1.42 -8.31 -1.25
C VAL A 48 -0.02 -8.22 -0.81
N THR A 49 -0.39 -9.04 0.16
CA THR A 49 -1.72 -9.05 0.79
C THR A 49 -1.55 -8.64 2.24
N TYR A 50 -2.33 -7.68 2.70
CA TYR A 50 -2.16 -7.10 4.03
C TYR A 50 -3.48 -6.88 4.77
N GLU A 51 -3.37 -6.87 6.10
CA GLU A 51 -4.43 -6.48 7.01
C GLU A 51 -3.86 -5.57 8.11
N ALA A 52 -4.60 -4.53 8.49
CA ALA A 52 -4.26 -3.65 9.59
C ALA A 52 -5.44 -3.44 10.52
N ASP A 53 -5.21 -3.58 11.82
CA ASP A 53 -6.20 -3.32 12.86
C ASP A 53 -5.54 -2.75 14.14
N HIS A 54 -6.36 -2.28 15.08
CA HIS A 54 -5.87 -1.68 16.34
C HIS A 54 -5.26 -2.67 17.35
N VAL A 55 -5.49 -3.97 17.18
CA VAL A 55 -5.08 -5.02 18.11
C VAL A 55 -3.74 -5.64 17.68
N ASN A 56 -3.62 -5.99 16.40
CA ASN A 56 -2.48 -6.72 15.83
C ASN A 56 -1.54 -5.80 15.03
N GLY A 57 -1.95 -4.56 14.75
CA GLY A 57 -1.22 -3.66 13.86
C GLY A 57 -1.26 -4.12 12.41
N TYR A 58 -0.30 -3.65 11.61
CA TYR A 58 -0.15 -4.02 10.20
C TYR A 58 0.59 -5.35 10.05
N ARG A 59 0.02 -6.26 9.25
CA ARG A 59 0.61 -7.55 8.89
C ARG A 59 0.42 -7.80 7.40
N ALA A 60 1.43 -8.38 6.75
CA ALA A 60 1.38 -8.65 5.31
C ALA A 60 2.06 -9.97 4.96
N ASN A 61 1.52 -10.63 3.94
CA ASN A 61 2.14 -11.76 3.25
C ASN A 61 2.66 -11.26 1.90
N VAL A 62 3.89 -11.63 1.56
CA VAL A 62 4.53 -11.29 0.30
C VAL A 62 4.79 -12.57 -0.48
N GLU A 63 4.21 -12.66 -1.66
CA GLU A 63 4.35 -13.78 -2.57
C GLU A 63 5.04 -13.32 -3.86
N TYR A 64 5.79 -14.23 -4.48
CA TYR A 64 6.43 -13.99 -5.77
C TYR A 64 6.02 -15.10 -6.73
N ILE A 65 5.46 -14.71 -7.87
CA ILE A 65 5.08 -15.62 -8.95
C ILE A 65 6.06 -15.46 -10.10
N GLY A 66 6.47 -16.56 -10.71
CA GLY A 66 7.43 -16.60 -11.82
C GLY A 66 8.85 -16.97 -11.40
N GLU A 67 9.76 -16.98 -12.37
CA GLU A 67 11.18 -17.32 -12.16
C GLU A 67 12.01 -16.04 -12.12
N ALA A 68 12.92 -15.95 -11.14
CA ALA A 68 13.84 -14.83 -11.06
C ALA A 68 14.96 -15.00 -12.10
N HIS A 69 15.08 -14.04 -13.01
CA HIS A 69 16.19 -13.95 -13.95
C HIS A 69 17.15 -12.84 -13.52
N PHE A 70 18.35 -13.26 -13.12
CA PHE A 70 19.43 -12.33 -12.80
C PHE A 70 20.34 -12.17 -14.01
N PRO A 71 20.72 -10.94 -14.39
CA PRO A 71 21.79 -10.76 -15.35
C PRO A 71 23.06 -11.45 -14.81
N HIS A 72 23.69 -12.27 -15.64
CA HIS A 72 25.01 -12.78 -15.33
C HIS A 72 25.98 -11.60 -15.40
N GLU A 73 26.36 -11.02 -14.26
CA GLU A 73 27.49 -10.11 -14.24
C GLU A 73 28.76 -10.92 -14.45
N SER A 74 29.19 -11.07 -15.72
CA SER A 74 30.54 -11.49 -16.07
C SER A 74 31.52 -10.32 -15.85
N GLY A 75 31.62 -9.88 -14.59
CA GLY A 75 32.58 -8.88 -14.13
C GLY A 75 33.57 -9.50 -13.14
N PRO A 76 34.80 -8.97 -13.00
CA PRO A 76 35.68 -9.39 -11.92
C PRO A 76 35.00 -9.15 -10.58
N ALA A 77 35.13 -10.10 -9.66
CA ALA A 77 34.58 -9.97 -8.31
C ALA A 77 35.02 -8.64 -7.69
N VAL A 78 34.06 -7.75 -7.42
CA VAL A 78 34.29 -6.55 -6.64
C VAL A 78 34.52 -6.97 -5.19
N THR A 79 35.80 -7.03 -4.79
CA THR A 79 36.19 -7.15 -3.40
C THR A 79 35.90 -5.82 -2.70
N PHE A 80 34.71 -5.70 -2.12
CA PHE A 80 34.43 -4.64 -1.16
C PHE A 80 35.28 -4.88 0.08
N LYS A 81 36.30 -4.04 0.30
CA LYS A 81 36.94 -3.96 1.61
C LYS A 81 35.88 -3.48 2.60
N PRO A 82 35.61 -4.19 3.70
CA PRO A 82 34.67 -3.70 4.70
C PRO A 82 35.25 -2.42 5.30
N GLU A 83 34.70 -1.27 4.92
CA GLU A 83 35.02 0.00 5.55
C GLU A 83 34.33 -0.01 6.92
N THR A 84 35.13 -0.26 7.97
CA THR A 84 34.74 -0.16 9.37
C THR A 84 34.47 1.31 9.70
N GLY A 85 33.33 1.85 9.27
CA GLY A 85 33.02 3.27 9.45
C GLY A 85 31.57 3.68 9.22
N TYR A 86 30.66 2.78 8.84
CA TYR A 86 29.25 3.13 8.72
C TYR A 86 28.61 3.30 10.11
N GLN A 87 28.57 4.53 10.60
CA GLN A 87 27.54 4.92 11.56
C GLN A 87 26.24 5.10 10.79
N SER A 88 25.34 4.13 10.93
CA SER A 88 23.95 4.28 10.46
C SER A 88 23.36 5.55 11.10
N PRO A 89 22.87 6.52 10.31
CA PRO A 89 22.13 7.63 10.88
C PRO A 89 20.89 7.06 11.58
N GLN A 90 20.77 7.31 12.89
CA GLN A 90 19.55 7.04 13.62
C GLN A 90 18.46 7.96 13.06
N PRO A 91 17.38 7.45 12.46
CA PRO A 91 16.28 8.30 12.02
C PRO A 91 15.61 8.88 13.27
N SER A 92 15.81 10.17 13.53
CA SER A 92 15.01 10.91 14.50
C SER A 92 13.65 11.22 13.89
N TYR A 93 12.79 10.21 13.82
CA TYR A 93 11.43 10.39 13.32
C TYR A 93 10.56 11.00 14.42
N GLN A 94 10.18 12.26 14.27
CA GLN A 94 9.10 12.88 15.03
C GLN A 94 7.84 12.85 14.14
N PRO A 95 6.84 12.02 14.44
CA PRO A 95 5.61 12.01 13.65
C PRO A 95 4.90 13.37 13.81
N PRO A 96 4.41 14.00 12.73
CA PRO A 96 3.61 15.20 12.83
C PRO A 96 2.33 14.92 13.63
N GLN A 97 1.98 15.83 14.54
CA GLN A 97 0.68 15.78 15.23
C GLN A 97 -0.42 16.13 14.22
N PRO A 98 -1.42 15.26 13.99
CA PRO A 98 -2.48 15.54 13.02
C PRO A 98 -3.41 16.64 13.56
N SER A 99 -3.45 17.78 12.89
CA SER A 99 -4.49 18.79 13.08
C SER A 99 -5.65 18.51 12.12
N TYR A 100 -6.53 17.58 12.49
CA TYR A 100 -7.74 17.29 11.71
C TYR A 100 -8.91 18.16 12.18
N GLN A 101 -9.45 19.01 11.32
CA GLN A 101 -10.78 19.60 11.49
C GLN A 101 -11.76 18.91 10.53
N PRO A 102 -12.77 18.17 11.03
CA PRO A 102 -13.79 17.59 10.17
C PRO A 102 -14.67 18.70 9.56
N PRO A 103 -15.05 18.60 8.27
CA PRO A 103 -16.05 19.49 7.70
C PRO A 103 -17.42 19.30 8.36
N GLN A 104 -18.13 20.40 8.62
CA GLN A 104 -19.51 20.38 9.12
C GLN A 104 -20.47 20.02 7.97
N PRO A 105 -21.28 18.94 8.08
CA PRO A 105 -22.24 18.60 7.06
C PRO A 105 -23.42 19.57 7.05
N SER A 106 -23.69 20.24 5.93
CA SER A 106 -24.93 20.97 5.69
C SER A 106 -26.00 20.03 5.14
N TYR A 107 -26.83 19.47 6.02
CA TYR A 107 -27.95 18.63 5.63
C TYR A 107 -29.22 19.49 5.44
N GLN A 108 -29.82 19.47 4.25
CA GLN A 108 -31.19 19.95 4.03
C GLN A 108 -32.15 18.74 3.97
N PRO A 109 -33.16 18.65 4.84
CA PRO A 109 -34.13 17.56 4.78
C PRO A 109 -35.06 17.72 3.55
N PRO A 110 -35.47 16.63 2.89
CA PRO A 110 -36.48 16.67 1.83
C PRO A 110 -37.85 17.07 2.40
N GLN A 111 -38.54 17.96 1.70
CA GLN A 111 -39.91 18.38 2.00
C GLN A 111 -40.86 17.19 1.76
N SER A 112 -41.58 16.75 2.79
CA SER A 112 -42.60 15.71 2.67
C SER A 112 -43.81 16.22 1.88
N SER A 113 -44.04 15.67 0.70
CA SER A 113 -45.33 15.75 0.01
C SER A 113 -46.12 14.47 0.31
N GLY A 114 -47.25 14.62 1.00
CA GLY A 114 -48.04 13.53 1.57
C GLY A 114 -48.98 12.76 0.62
N GLY A 115 -49.72 11.83 1.23
CA GLY A 115 -50.83 11.04 0.66
C GLY A 115 -50.35 9.76 -0.03
N TYR A 116 -50.94 8.57 0.14
CA TYR A 116 -52.34 8.20 0.40
C TYR A 116 -52.45 6.76 0.97
N GLN A 117 -53.50 6.56 1.78
CA GLN A 117 -54.19 5.32 2.24
C GLN A 117 -53.40 4.37 3.15
#